data_AF-A0A502XJ54-F1
#
_entry.id   AF-A0A502XJ54-F1
#
_cell.length_a   1.000
_cell.length_b   1.000
_cell.length_c   1.000
_cell.angle_alpha   90.00
_cell.angle_beta   90.00
_cell.angle_gamma   90.00
#
_symmetry.space_group_name_H-M   'P 1'
#
loop_
_entity.id
_entity.type
_entity.pdbx_description
1 polymer ?
#
loop_
_entity_poly.entity_id
_entity_poly.type
_entity_poly.pdbx_seq_one_letter_code
_entity_poly.pdbx_strand_id
1 'polypeptide(L)'
;MSDNHGQHLRHPLSLAISAADCPTRPAELSECPWRSMLLRALEQDGRSYRIVSTSPTTQALLVPVQAGLAVTSTPEDDALPMGLRFVRTDEGLPKLPDSRYFMLKARDPRQPATDILVMQVQGAFSAGAYGDNGLI
;
A
#
# COMPACT_ATOMS: atom_id res chain seq x y z
N MET A 1 20.57 0.13 22.51
CA MET A 1 19.41 0.43 21.65
C MET A 1 19.84 0.23 20.22
N SER A 2 19.21 -0.68 19.48
CA SER A 2 19.70 -1.09 18.17
C SER A 2 19.47 0.00 17.12
N ASP A 3 20.53 0.33 16.39
CA ASP A 3 20.66 1.29 15.28
C ASP A 3 19.82 0.91 14.03
N ASN A 4 18.89 -0.04 14.16
CA ASN A 4 18.27 -0.74 13.04
C ASN A 4 17.04 -0.05 12.43
N HIS A 5 16.57 1.05 13.02
CA HIS A 5 15.36 1.73 12.56
C HIS A 5 15.62 2.98 11.72
N GLY A 6 16.88 3.37 11.46
CA GLY A 6 17.23 4.59 10.72
C GLY A 6 17.01 4.53 9.20
N GLN A 7 16.44 3.46 8.65
CA GLN A 7 16.29 3.29 7.20
C GLN A 7 15.43 4.39 6.56
N HIS A 8 14.41 4.86 7.29
CA HIS A 8 13.54 5.96 6.88
C HIS A 8 14.23 7.33 6.92
N LEU A 9 15.43 7.45 7.50
CA LEU A 9 16.22 8.69 7.55
C LEU A 9 17.27 8.79 6.43
N ARG A 10 17.46 7.72 5.65
CA ARG A 10 18.44 7.71 4.55
C ARG A 10 18.11 8.77 3.49
N HIS A 11 19.16 9.34 2.91
CA HIS A 11 19.10 10.31 1.83
C HIS A 11 20.08 9.93 0.71
N PRO A 12 19.62 9.44 -0.46
CA PRO A 12 18.22 9.20 -0.81
C PRO A 12 17.60 8.02 -0.05
N LEU A 13 16.28 8.06 0.13
CA LEU A 13 15.50 6.99 0.76
C LEU A 13 15.57 5.70 -0.08
N SER A 14 16.03 4.59 0.51
CA SER A 14 15.99 3.28 -0.16
C SER A 14 14.56 2.74 -0.15
N LEU A 15 13.95 2.60 -1.33
CA LEU A 15 12.55 2.23 -1.47
C LEU A 15 12.38 0.82 -2.07
N ALA A 16 11.62 -0.03 -1.39
CA ALA A 16 11.00 -1.20 -1.97
C ALA A 16 9.56 -0.83 -2.36
N ILE A 17 9.19 -1.00 -3.62
CA ILE A 17 7.91 -0.48 -4.14
C ILE A 17 7.22 -1.47 -5.07
N SER A 18 5.90 -1.37 -5.19
CA SER A 18 5.14 -2.15 -6.17
C SER A 18 5.72 -2.04 -7.58
N ALA A 19 5.64 -3.16 -8.32
CA ALA A 19 6.02 -3.22 -9.72
C ALA A 19 5.27 -2.17 -10.54
N ALA A 20 5.93 -1.66 -11.59
CA ALA A 20 5.32 -0.69 -12.49
C ALA A 20 4.14 -1.31 -13.27
N ASP A 21 4.31 -2.57 -13.68
CA ASP A 21 3.23 -3.38 -14.23
C ASP A 21 2.41 -4.00 -13.09
N CYS A 22 1.10 -3.80 -13.17
CA CYS A 22 0.13 -4.31 -12.21
C CYS A 22 -0.97 -4.99 -13.04
N PRO A 23 -0.98 -6.33 -13.13
CA PRO A 23 -1.88 -7.05 -14.04
C PRO A 23 -3.37 -6.80 -13.78
N THR A 24 -3.71 -6.47 -12.54
CA THR A 24 -5.09 -6.22 -12.07
C THR A 24 -5.47 -4.73 -12.06
N ARG A 25 -4.63 -3.87 -12.66
CA ARG A 25 -4.90 -2.43 -12.77
C ARG A 25 -6.09 -2.17 -13.71
N PRO A 26 -7.03 -1.29 -13.34
CA PRO A 26 -8.06 -0.79 -14.25
C PRO A 26 -7.44 -0.22 -15.54
N ALA A 27 -8.04 -0.53 -16.69
CA ALA A 27 -7.51 -0.15 -18.00
C ALA A 27 -7.36 1.37 -18.18
N GLU A 28 -8.16 2.15 -17.44
CA GLU A 28 -8.18 3.61 -17.47
C GLU A 28 -6.98 4.26 -16.77
N LEU A 29 -6.24 3.51 -15.95
CA LEU A 29 -5.03 4.02 -15.30
C LEU A 29 -3.81 3.79 -16.20
N SER A 30 -2.81 4.67 -16.17
CA SER A 30 -1.54 4.46 -16.89
C SER A 30 -0.51 3.69 -16.07
N GLU A 31 -0.64 3.70 -14.74
CA GLU A 31 0.34 3.17 -13.79
C GLU A 31 -0.35 2.46 -12.63
N CYS A 32 0.37 1.56 -11.95
CA CYS A 32 -0.13 0.93 -10.72
C CYS A 32 -0.55 2.01 -9.69
N PRO A 33 -1.81 2.05 -9.23
CA PRO A 33 -2.28 3.10 -8.34
C PRO A 33 -1.53 3.12 -7.00
N TRP A 34 -1.16 1.97 -6.43
CA TRP A 34 -0.32 1.92 -5.23
C TRP A 34 1.06 2.54 -5.44
N ARG A 35 1.66 2.26 -6.61
CA ARG A 35 2.97 2.79 -6.96
C ARG A 35 2.91 4.31 -7.10
N SER A 36 1.98 4.79 -7.91
CA SER A 36 1.86 6.21 -8.23
C SER A 36 1.48 7.02 -6.99
N MET A 37 0.63 6.49 -6.11
CA MET A 37 0.29 7.10 -4.83
C MET A 37 1.53 7.32 -3.96
N LEU A 38 2.35 6.28 -3.75
CA LEU A 38 3.56 6.37 -2.91
C LEU A 38 4.57 7.35 -3.51
N LEU A 39 4.84 7.26 -4.81
CA LEU A 39 5.81 8.14 -5.47
C LEU A 39 5.35 9.60 -5.41
N ARG A 40 4.08 9.88 -5.71
CA ARG A 40 3.52 11.24 -5.63
C ARG A 40 3.61 11.82 -4.23
N ALA A 41 3.34 11.03 -3.18
CA ALA A 41 3.46 11.49 -1.80
C ALA A 41 4.90 11.88 -1.46
N LEU A 42 5.89 11.07 -1.89
CA LEU A 42 7.31 11.38 -1.70
C LEU A 42 7.75 12.62 -2.52
N GLU A 43 7.30 12.73 -3.77
CA GLU A 43 7.60 13.86 -4.63
C GLU A 43 7.03 15.18 -4.09
N GLN A 44 5.78 15.15 -3.60
CA GLN A 44 5.12 16.31 -2.99
C GLN A 44 5.80 16.77 -1.69
N ASP A 45 6.35 15.83 -0.93
CA ASP A 45 7.13 16.09 0.28
C ASP A 45 8.58 16.53 -0.03
N GLY A 46 8.99 16.54 -1.30
CA GLY A 46 10.37 16.82 -1.71
C GLY A 46 11.36 15.74 -1.26
N ARG A 47 10.88 14.53 -0.95
CA ARG A 47 11.69 13.45 -0.42
C ARG A 47 12.42 12.72 -1.53
N SER A 48 13.75 12.89 -1.60
CA SER A 48 14.58 12.13 -2.52
C SER A 48 14.59 10.63 -2.20
N TYR A 49 14.36 9.78 -3.20
CA TYR A 49 14.35 8.32 -3.08
C TYR A 49 15.13 7.64 -4.21
N ARG A 50 15.50 6.38 -3.97
CA ARG A 50 15.99 5.45 -4.99
C ARG A 50 15.28 4.12 -4.85
N ILE A 51 14.92 3.52 -5.98
CA ILE A 51 14.26 2.21 -5.99
C ILE A 51 15.33 1.14 -5.91
N VAL A 52 15.29 0.32 -4.86
CA VAL A 52 16.24 -0.78 -4.64
C VAL A 52 15.62 -2.15 -4.87
N SER A 53 14.28 -2.23 -4.86
CA SER A 53 13.54 -3.45 -5.13
C SER A 53 12.15 -3.11 -5.68
N THR A 54 11.67 -3.94 -6.59
CA THR A 54 10.30 -3.89 -7.11
C THR A 54 9.65 -5.26 -7.05
N SER A 55 8.39 -5.33 -6.60
CA SER A 55 7.64 -6.59 -6.53
C SER A 55 6.14 -6.39 -6.75
N PRO A 56 5.41 -7.36 -7.34
CA PRO A 56 3.96 -7.31 -7.42
C PRO A 56 3.23 -7.72 -6.12
N THR A 57 3.92 -8.21 -5.09
CA THR A 57 3.30 -8.68 -3.84
C THR A 57 3.86 -8.01 -2.59
N THR A 58 3.00 -7.72 -1.62
CA THR A 58 3.38 -7.10 -0.34
C THR A 58 4.43 -7.92 0.39
N GLN A 59 4.30 -9.26 0.44
CA GLN A 59 5.27 -10.11 1.14
C GLN A 59 6.68 -9.98 0.56
N ALA A 60 6.82 -9.90 -0.76
CA ALA A 60 8.13 -9.75 -1.39
C ALA A 60 8.68 -8.31 -1.27
N LEU A 61 7.82 -7.29 -1.11
CA LEU A 61 8.25 -5.94 -0.74
C LEU A 61 8.85 -5.88 0.67
N LEU A 62 8.37 -6.72 1.58
CA LEU A 62 8.86 -6.75 2.97
C LEU A 62 10.24 -7.41 3.10
N VAL A 63 10.66 -8.26 2.16
CA VAL A 63 11.98 -8.94 2.21
C VAL A 63 13.16 -7.97 2.39
N PRO A 64 13.36 -6.94 1.53
CA PRO A 64 14.43 -5.96 1.73
C PRO A 64 14.22 -5.08 2.98
N VAL A 65 12.99 -4.93 3.46
CA VAL A 65 12.69 -4.17 4.68
C VAL A 65 13.13 -4.95 5.91
N GLN A 66 12.81 -6.24 5.99
CA GLN A 66 13.25 -7.15 7.04
C GLN A 66 14.79 -7.29 7.08
N ALA A 67 15.45 -7.21 5.92
CA ALA A 67 16.90 -7.17 5.83
C ALA A 67 17.52 -5.81 6.23
N GLY A 68 16.72 -4.80 6.57
CA GLY A 68 17.21 -3.46 6.91
C GLY A 68 17.81 -2.71 5.72
N LEU A 69 17.38 -3.01 4.49
CA LEU A 69 17.92 -2.42 3.26
C LEU A 69 17.04 -1.31 2.69
N ALA A 70 15.74 -1.33 3.00
CA ALA A 70 14.75 -0.44 2.42
C ALA A 70 13.60 -0.11 3.39
N VAL A 71 12.76 0.85 3.00
CA VAL A 71 11.41 1.04 3.52
C VAL A 71 10.37 0.73 2.42
N THR A 72 9.12 0.50 2.80
CA THR A 72 8.01 0.30 1.86
C THR A 72 6.70 0.88 2.42
N SER A 73 5.69 1.02 1.57
CA SER A 73 4.32 1.33 1.99
C SER A 73 3.52 0.04 2.20
N THR A 74 2.67 0.01 3.23
CA THR A 74 1.72 -1.08 3.47
C THR A 74 0.45 -0.49 4.09
N PRO A 75 -0.74 -1.08 3.86
CA PRO A 75 -1.96 -0.71 4.58
C PRO A 75 -1.73 -0.69 6.09
N GLU A 76 -2.31 0.29 6.80
CA GLU A 76 -2.10 0.44 8.25
C GLU A 76 -2.63 -0.75 9.05
N ASP A 77 -3.65 -1.46 8.54
CA ASP A 77 -4.25 -2.63 9.19
C ASP A 77 -3.50 -3.94 8.91
N ASP A 78 -2.47 -3.92 8.06
CA ASP A 78 -1.70 -5.13 7.76
C ASP A 78 -0.85 -5.54 8.97
N ALA A 79 -0.95 -6.82 9.34
CA ALA A 79 -0.10 -7.39 10.36
C ALA A 79 1.37 -7.37 9.91
N LEU A 80 2.19 -6.55 10.56
CA LEU A 80 3.62 -6.47 10.28
C LEU A 80 4.36 -7.70 10.83
N PRO A 81 5.31 -8.28 10.06
CA PRO A 81 6.26 -9.24 10.59
C PRO A 81 7.03 -8.69 11.80
N MET A 82 7.43 -9.59 12.70
CA MET A 82 8.22 -9.25 13.88
C MET A 82 9.46 -8.42 13.51
N GLY A 83 9.72 -7.36 14.28
CA GLY A 83 10.86 -6.47 14.09
C GLY A 83 10.63 -5.36 13.06
N LEU A 84 9.49 -5.36 12.37
CA LEU A 84 9.04 -4.21 11.58
C LEU A 84 8.10 -3.33 12.40
N ARG A 85 8.03 -2.06 12.01
CA ARG A 85 7.09 -1.08 12.56
C ARG A 85 6.70 -0.07 11.49
N PHE A 86 5.55 0.56 11.68
CA PHE A 86 5.19 1.75 10.93
C PHE A 86 6.11 2.92 11.30
N VAL A 87 6.43 3.75 10.30
CA VAL A 87 7.10 5.03 10.50
C VAL A 87 6.02 6.04 10.90
N ARG A 88 6.19 6.72 12.02
CA ARG A 88 5.22 7.71 12.49
C ARG A 88 5.29 8.97 11.63
N THR A 89 4.20 9.73 11.62
CA THR A 89 4.09 10.99 10.86
C THR A 89 5.09 12.06 11.30
N ASP A 90 5.62 11.98 12.53
CA ASP A 90 6.66 12.88 13.06
C ASP A 90 8.10 12.44 12.76
N GLU A 91 8.29 11.31 12.07
CA GLU A 91 9.61 10.75 11.76
C GLU A 91 10.12 11.11 10.34
N GLY A 92 9.49 12.07 9.67
CA GLY A 92 10.00 12.67 8.44
C GLY A 92 9.69 11.91 7.14
N LEU A 93 8.69 11.01 7.15
CA LEU A 93 8.06 10.51 5.93
C LEU A 93 6.63 11.07 5.81
N PRO A 94 6.16 11.34 4.59
CA PRO A 94 4.81 11.86 4.39
C PRO A 94 3.77 10.82 4.76
N LYS A 95 2.63 11.29 5.27
CA LYS A 95 1.45 10.44 5.39
C LYS A 95 0.94 10.09 3.99
N LEU A 96 0.70 8.80 3.74
CA LEU A 96 0.08 8.35 2.50
C LEU A 96 -1.42 8.59 2.55
N PRO A 97 -2.07 8.89 1.41
CA PRO A 97 -3.52 9.02 1.37
C PRO A 97 -4.18 7.67 1.65
N ASP A 98 -5.44 7.71 2.08
CA ASP A 98 -6.21 6.50 2.31
C ASP A 98 -6.25 5.62 1.06
N SER A 99 -6.00 4.32 1.26
CA SER A 99 -6.24 3.33 0.22
C SER A 99 -7.74 3.01 0.13
N ARG A 100 -8.25 2.88 -1.10
CA ARG A 100 -9.64 2.49 -1.37
C ARG A 100 -9.65 1.15 -2.09
N TYR A 101 -10.52 0.24 -1.66
CA TYR A 101 -10.78 -1.01 -2.36
C TYR A 101 -11.91 -0.83 -3.36
N PHE A 102 -11.70 -1.31 -4.59
CA PHE A 102 -12.71 -1.25 -5.64
C PHE A 102 -13.22 -2.65 -5.95
N MET A 103 -14.54 -2.78 -6.06
CA MET A 103 -15.18 -3.99 -6.58
C MET A 103 -15.50 -3.79 -8.05
N LEU A 104 -14.85 -4.56 -8.90
CA LEU A 104 -15.07 -4.52 -10.34
C LEU A 104 -15.96 -5.68 -10.77
N LYS A 105 -17.00 -5.36 -11.54
CA LYS A 105 -17.91 -6.32 -12.15
C LYS A 105 -17.88 -6.13 -13.67
N ALA A 106 -18.04 -7.22 -14.43
CA ALA A 106 -18.20 -7.13 -15.88
C ALA A 106 -19.38 -6.21 -16.23
N ARG A 107 -19.27 -5.47 -17.34
CA ARG A 107 -20.30 -4.52 -17.79
C ARG A 107 -21.66 -5.18 -18.07
N ASP A 108 -21.63 -6.41 -18.59
CA ASP A 108 -22.81 -7.25 -18.84
C ASP A 108 -22.63 -8.59 -18.11
N PRO A 109 -22.90 -8.64 -16.79
CA PRO A 109 -22.72 -9.84 -15.99
C PRO A 109 -23.91 -10.79 -16.19
N ARG A 110 -23.64 -12.02 -16.63
CA ARG A 110 -24.70 -12.98 -17.00
C ARG A 110 -24.92 -14.08 -15.97
N GLN A 111 -24.10 -14.13 -14.93
CA GLN A 111 -24.12 -15.18 -13.92
C GLN A 111 -24.68 -14.64 -12.61
N PRO A 112 -25.84 -15.14 -12.12
CA PRO A 112 -26.41 -14.76 -10.83
C PRO A 112 -25.44 -14.95 -9.64
N ALA A 113 -24.50 -15.90 -9.76
CA ALA A 113 -23.47 -16.12 -8.76
C ALA A 113 -22.58 -14.88 -8.52
N THR A 114 -22.36 -14.04 -9.53
CA THR A 114 -21.58 -12.81 -9.37
C THR A 114 -22.33 -11.77 -8.55
N ASP A 115 -23.66 -11.69 -8.66
CA ASP A 115 -24.47 -10.81 -7.80
C ASP A 115 -24.45 -11.25 -6.34
N ILE A 116 -24.53 -12.56 -6.09
CA ILE A 116 -24.42 -13.12 -4.75
C ILE A 116 -23.05 -12.81 -4.15
N LEU A 117 -21.97 -12.98 -4.92
CA LEU A 117 -20.61 -12.66 -4.47
C LEU A 117 -20.47 -11.17 -4.12
N VAL A 118 -21.00 -10.27 -4.98
CA VAL A 118 -21.02 -8.82 -4.71
C VAL A 118 -21.70 -8.53 -3.38
N MET A 119 -22.89 -9.08 -3.17
CA MET A 119 -23.65 -8.90 -1.93
C MET A 119 -22.90 -9.44 -0.70
N GLN A 120 -22.27 -10.62 -0.81
CA GLN A 120 -21.50 -11.21 0.27
C GLN A 120 -20.27 -10.38 0.63
N VAL A 121 -19.53 -9.90 -0.36
CA VAL A 121 -18.36 -9.04 -0.13
C VAL A 121 -18.83 -7.71 0.47
N GLN A 122 -19.87 -7.08 -0.07
CA GLN A 122 -20.44 -5.86 0.53
C GLN A 122 -20.87 -6.08 1.98
N GLY A 123 -21.51 -7.21 2.28
CA GLY A 123 -21.88 -7.58 3.64
C GLY A 123 -20.67 -7.71 4.57
N ALA A 124 -19.61 -8.38 4.13
CA ALA A 124 -18.39 -8.54 4.92
C ALA A 124 -17.70 -7.19 5.22
N PHE A 125 -17.60 -6.31 4.22
CA PHE A 125 -17.00 -4.98 4.38
C PHE A 125 -17.90 -4.00 5.17
N SER A 126 -19.22 -4.25 5.26
CA SER A 126 -20.16 -3.43 6.05
C SER A 126 -20.30 -3.92 7.50
N ALA A 127 -20.15 -5.23 7.74
CA ALA A 127 -20.28 -5.86 9.05
C ALA A 127 -19.00 -5.77 9.89
N GLY A 128 -17.83 -5.67 9.24
CA GLY A 128 -16.61 -5.21 9.88
C GLY A 128 -16.63 -3.69 9.99
N ALA A 129 -16.47 -3.15 11.19
CA ALA A 129 -16.26 -1.73 11.45
C ALA A 129 -14.95 -1.24 10.78
N TYR A 130 -14.94 -1.12 9.45
CA TYR A 130 -13.86 -0.53 8.66
C TYR A 130 -14.05 0.99 8.45
N GLY A 131 -14.92 1.60 9.26
CA GLY A 131 -15.41 2.96 9.08
C GLY A 131 -15.88 3.65 10.35
N ASP A 132 -15.29 3.35 11.51
CA ASP A 132 -15.43 4.20 12.69
C ASP A 132 -14.07 4.51 13.32
N ASN A 133 -13.38 5.48 12.72
CA ASN A 133 -12.44 6.33 13.42
C ASN A 133 -12.51 7.74 12.82
N GLY A 134 -13.62 8.41 13.15
CA GLY A 134 -13.68 9.86 13.39
C GLY A 134 -13.55 10.79 12.19
N LEU A 135 -14.69 11.29 11.71
CA LEU A 135 -15.18 12.65 12.03
C LEU A 135 -16.38 13.01 11.11
N ILE A 136 -17.58 12.86 11.65
CA ILE A 136 -18.59 13.93 11.67
C ILE A 136 -18.81 14.26 13.14
#